data_AF-O67818-F1
#
_entry.id   AF-O67818-F1
#
_cell.length_a   1.000
_cell.length_b   1.000
_cell.length_c   1.000
_cell.angle_alpha   90.00
_cell.angle_beta   90.00
_cell.angle_gamma   90.00
#
_symmetry.space_group_name_H-M   'P 1'
#
loop_
_entity.id
_entity.type
_entity.pdbx_description
1 polymer ?
#
loop_
_entity_poly.entity_id
_entity_poly.type
_entity_poly.pdbx_seq_one_letter_code
_entity_poly.pdbx_strand_id
1 'polypeptide(L)'
;MPELQGKPLRFYLLRLTTTLPLTTYLNLWPRSLLPFSFTLWDPTTTGTEKRGLPRSYSQSERLCSSSLQKSSSELKSKIIMKKFFLFLVLPIFLFASPLKAVFDCAVGDLDWISLRLSLIKKTAEQLMEEGKSYRFVITIHSHCIKVVDADLKKFPESERRKIELIQSQLKTLKEMYSVDVKACQIAMNRGKIKKVPPFVETVPNSWITLIELQNKGFAFVPF
;
A
#
# COMPACT_ATOMS: atom_id res chain seq x y z
N MET A 1 16.83 -38.93 -18.12
CA MET A 1 18.28 -39.20 -17.95
C MET A 1 18.97 -38.69 -19.22
N PRO A 2 19.94 -37.77 -19.16
CA PRO A 2 21.03 -37.73 -18.20
C PRO A 2 21.01 -36.54 -17.24
N GLU A 3 21.85 -36.71 -16.24
CA GLU A 3 22.08 -36.05 -14.98
C GLU A 3 23.19 -35.00 -15.14
N LEU A 4 22.95 -33.76 -14.69
CA LEU A 4 24.01 -32.75 -14.57
C LEU A 4 23.96 -32.09 -13.20
N GLN A 5 25.10 -32.26 -12.53
CA GLN A 5 25.39 -32.06 -11.13
C GLN A 5 25.41 -30.58 -10.72
N GLY A 6 24.85 -30.33 -9.53
CA GLY A 6 24.87 -29.04 -8.87
C GLY A 6 26.27 -28.61 -8.39
N LYS A 7 26.48 -27.29 -8.38
CA LYS A 7 27.54 -26.63 -7.60
C LYS A 7 26.87 -25.64 -6.62
N PRO A 8 27.39 -25.53 -5.38
CA PRO A 8 26.74 -24.76 -4.32
C PRO A 8 26.94 -23.25 -4.48
N LEU A 9 25.90 -22.50 -4.11
CA LEU A 9 25.84 -21.05 -4.02
C LEU A 9 26.88 -20.48 -3.03
N ARG A 10 27.76 -19.59 -3.52
CA ARG A 10 28.53 -18.66 -2.68
C ARG A 10 27.66 -17.42 -2.41
N PHE A 11 27.11 -17.34 -1.20
CA PHE A 11 26.48 -16.13 -0.67
C PHE A 11 27.55 -15.10 -0.32
N TYR A 12 27.58 -13.97 -1.01
CA TYR A 12 28.26 -12.76 -0.54
C TYR A 12 27.28 -11.95 0.32
N LEU A 13 27.47 -12.05 1.64
CA LEU A 13 26.85 -11.17 2.64
C LEU A 13 27.57 -9.81 2.60
N LEU A 14 27.03 -8.85 1.86
CA LEU A 14 27.41 -7.45 1.97
C LEU A 14 26.57 -6.80 3.08
N ARG A 15 27.17 -6.67 4.26
CA ARG A 15 26.72 -5.77 5.33
C ARG A 15 26.86 -4.32 4.85
N LEU A 16 25.75 -3.70 4.49
CA LEU A 16 25.64 -2.24 4.40
C LEU A 16 25.02 -1.73 5.70
N THR A 17 25.88 -1.37 6.64
CA THR A 17 25.52 -0.56 7.81
C THR A 17 25.65 0.90 7.43
N THR A 18 24.58 1.53 6.98
CA THR A 18 24.49 2.99 6.83
C THR A 18 23.48 3.52 7.83
N THR A 19 24.01 4.02 8.94
CA THR A 19 23.33 4.89 9.89
C THR A 19 23.05 6.23 9.20
N LEU A 20 21.79 6.52 8.85
CA LEU A 20 21.35 7.83 8.40
C LEU A 20 20.57 8.53 9.52
N PRO A 21 20.84 9.83 9.76
CA PRO A 21 20.25 10.58 10.87
C PRO A 21 18.80 10.98 10.58
N LEU A 22 17.94 10.74 11.57
CA LEU A 22 16.54 11.16 11.66
C LEU A 22 16.44 12.67 11.93
N THR A 23 16.69 13.52 10.94
CA THR A 23 16.36 14.95 11.02
C THR A 23 16.19 15.52 9.62
N THR A 24 14.95 15.60 9.10
CA THR A 24 14.41 16.59 8.12
C THR A 24 13.31 15.97 7.26
N TYR A 25 12.06 15.87 7.75
CA TYR A 25 10.86 15.84 6.90
C TYR A 25 9.65 16.34 7.71
N LEU A 26 9.68 17.62 8.05
CA LEU A 26 8.53 18.44 8.43
C LEU A 26 8.67 19.69 7.58
N ASN A 27 7.95 19.79 6.45
CA ASN A 27 7.64 21.02 5.70
C ASN A 27 7.22 20.69 4.24
N LEU A 28 6.12 19.96 4.06
CA LEU A 28 5.38 19.91 2.79
C LEU A 28 3.88 19.77 3.09
N TRP A 29 3.28 20.84 3.62
CA TRP A 29 1.83 21.01 3.67
C TRP A 29 1.47 22.34 3.01
N PRO A 30 0.56 22.36 2.03
CA PRO A 30 0.16 23.60 1.37
C PRO A 30 -0.66 24.45 2.35
N ARG A 31 -0.10 25.63 2.66
CA ARG A 31 -0.77 26.73 3.37
C ARG A 31 -1.85 27.32 2.47
N SER A 32 -3.04 26.76 2.50
CA SER A 32 -4.26 27.42 2.05
C SER A 32 -5.41 26.76 2.79
N LEU A 33 -6.31 27.56 3.38
CA LEU A 33 -7.48 27.20 4.20
C LEU A 33 -7.27 27.36 5.71
N LEU A 34 -7.16 28.61 6.16
CA LEU A 34 -7.68 29.05 7.46
C LEU A 34 -8.32 30.43 7.29
N PRO A 35 -9.58 30.61 7.74
CA PRO A 35 -10.00 31.86 8.32
C PRO A 35 -10.50 31.56 9.74
N PHE A 36 -9.67 31.79 10.75
CA PHE A 36 -10.17 31.95 12.11
C PHE A 36 -9.37 33.05 12.80
N SER A 37 -10.04 34.19 12.93
CA SER A 37 -9.57 35.40 13.60
C SER A 37 -9.33 35.12 15.07
N PHE A 38 -8.08 35.32 15.51
CA PHE A 38 -7.75 35.51 16.92
C PHE A 38 -7.96 36.99 17.25
N THR A 39 -8.95 37.28 18.09
CA THR A 39 -9.09 38.58 18.75
C THR A 39 -7.96 38.73 19.78
N LEU A 40 -7.13 39.74 19.58
CA LEU A 40 -6.17 40.24 20.59
C LEU A 40 -6.93 40.58 21.88
N TRP A 41 -6.45 40.07 23.00
CA TRP A 41 -6.82 40.56 24.31
C TRP A 41 -5.72 41.50 24.81
N ASP A 42 -6.10 42.75 25.07
CA ASP A 42 -5.25 43.87 25.45
C ASP A 42 -5.12 43.94 26.98
N PRO A 43 -3.91 43.88 27.56
CA PRO A 43 -3.73 43.96 29.00
C PRO A 43 -3.16 45.34 29.39
N THR A 44 -3.98 46.39 29.43
CA THR A 44 -3.58 47.68 30.03
C THR A 44 -4.74 48.39 30.73
N THR A 45 -4.98 48.08 32.01
CA THR A 45 -5.66 49.00 32.93
C THR A 45 -5.03 48.93 34.32
N THR A 46 -4.15 49.89 34.59
CA THR A 46 -3.64 50.22 35.92
C THR A 46 -4.66 51.11 36.64
N GLY A 47 -5.41 50.54 37.58
CA GLY A 47 -6.31 51.27 38.48
C GLY A 47 -5.83 51.14 39.92
N THR A 48 -5.30 52.24 40.46
CA THR A 48 -4.90 52.42 41.86
C THR A 48 -6.14 52.71 42.71
N GLU A 49 -6.59 51.74 43.51
CA GLU A 49 -7.64 51.98 44.52
C GLU A 49 -7.16 51.66 45.94
N LYS A 50 -7.65 52.48 46.87
CA LYS A 50 -7.07 52.80 48.17
C LYS A 50 -7.32 51.72 49.23
N ARG A 51 -6.27 51.54 50.02
CA ARG A 51 -6.17 50.99 51.38
C ARG A 51 -7.47 51.10 52.22
N GLY A 52 -8.01 49.94 52.60
CA GLY A 52 -8.81 49.70 53.79
C GLY A 52 -8.36 48.38 54.43
N LEU A 53 -7.85 48.43 55.66
CA LEU A 53 -7.34 47.30 56.44
C LEU A 53 -8.32 46.96 57.59
N PRO A 54 -8.26 45.78 58.20
CA PRO A 54 -9.24 44.72 58.00
C PRO A 54 -9.97 44.35 59.31
N ARG A 55 -11.08 43.61 59.22
CA ARG A 55 -11.68 42.93 60.38
C ARG A 55 -12.25 41.56 60.04
N SER A 56 -11.92 40.61 60.92
CA SER A 56 -12.45 39.25 61.07
C SER A 56 -11.81 38.12 60.24
N TYR A 57 -10.68 37.65 60.78
CA TYR A 57 -10.18 36.29 60.69
C TYR A 57 -11.20 35.32 61.34
N SER A 58 -11.79 34.38 60.59
CA SER A 58 -12.28 33.06 61.10
C SER A 58 -13.02 32.19 60.06
N GLN A 59 -13.23 32.65 58.82
CA GLN A 59 -13.98 31.88 57.80
C GLN A 59 -13.13 31.33 56.63
N SER A 60 -11.82 31.63 56.57
CA SER A 60 -10.95 31.29 55.43
C SER A 60 -10.50 29.83 55.36
N GLU A 61 -10.63 29.04 56.42
CA GLU A 61 -10.10 27.66 56.43
C GLU A 61 -11.04 26.63 55.78
N ARG A 62 -12.36 26.87 55.77
CA ARG A 62 -13.31 25.92 55.17
C ARG A 62 -13.43 26.04 53.65
N LEU A 63 -13.12 27.20 53.07
CA LEU A 63 -13.16 27.41 51.61
C LEU A 63 -11.94 26.82 50.88
N CYS A 64 -10.82 26.61 51.58
CA CYS A 64 -9.58 26.12 50.96
C CYS A 64 -9.59 24.59 50.68
N SER A 65 -10.35 23.80 51.45
CA SER A 65 -10.39 22.33 51.25
C SER A 65 -11.23 21.90 50.03
N SER A 66 -12.34 22.60 49.76
CA SER A 66 -13.27 22.23 48.69
C SER A 66 -12.73 22.51 47.27
N SER A 67 -11.90 23.55 47.11
CA SER A 67 -11.29 23.89 45.82
C SER A 67 -10.17 22.90 45.42
N LEU A 68 -9.42 22.36 46.39
CA LEU A 68 -8.39 21.36 46.14
C LEU A 68 -8.95 20.00 45.73
N GLN A 69 -10.10 19.58 46.29
CA GLN A 69 -10.74 18.32 45.88
C GLN A 69 -11.28 18.37 44.44
N LYS A 70 -11.86 19.50 44.01
CA LYS A 70 -12.41 19.63 42.65
C LYS A 70 -11.33 19.50 41.58
N SER A 71 -10.16 20.13 41.80
CA SER A 71 -9.02 20.06 40.87
C SER A 71 -8.45 18.64 40.73
N SER A 72 -8.38 17.86 41.81
CA SER A 72 -7.89 16.47 41.77
C SER A 72 -8.80 15.54 40.95
N SER A 73 -10.13 15.72 41.03
CA SER A 73 -11.10 14.89 40.31
C SER A 73 -11.09 15.14 38.80
N GLU A 74 -10.96 16.39 38.35
CA GLU A 74 -10.87 16.71 36.93
C GLU A 74 -9.56 16.22 36.31
N LEU A 75 -8.45 16.28 37.07
CA LEU A 75 -7.16 15.79 36.61
C LEU A 75 -7.19 14.26 36.42
N LYS A 76 -7.80 13.52 37.36
CA LYS A 76 -7.97 12.05 37.23
C LYS A 76 -8.83 11.67 36.03
N SER A 77 -9.93 12.40 35.77
CA SER A 77 -10.80 12.16 34.61
C SER A 77 -10.07 12.37 33.27
N LYS A 78 -9.31 13.48 33.13
CA LYS A 78 -8.52 13.75 31.92
C LYS A 78 -7.43 12.69 31.66
N ILE A 79 -6.80 12.16 32.70
CA ILE A 79 -5.80 11.09 32.58
C ILE A 79 -6.45 9.77 32.12
N ILE A 80 -7.64 9.43 32.64
CA ILE A 80 -8.37 8.22 32.26
C ILE A 80 -8.83 8.30 30.79
N MET A 81 -9.39 9.44 30.36
CA MET A 81 -9.81 9.63 28.96
C MET A 81 -8.63 9.60 27.97
N LYS A 82 -7.47 10.17 28.35
CA LYS A 82 -6.28 10.13 27.50
C LYS A 82 -5.71 8.72 27.34
N LYS A 83 -5.75 7.90 28.40
CA LYS A 83 -5.33 6.48 28.33
C LYS A 83 -6.28 5.66 27.47
N PHE A 84 -7.58 5.93 27.54
CA PHE A 84 -8.57 5.25 26.71
C PHE A 84 -8.41 5.60 25.22
N PHE A 85 -8.15 6.87 24.90
CA PHE A 85 -7.87 7.29 23.53
C PHE A 85 -6.57 6.65 22.99
N LEU A 86 -5.52 6.56 23.80
CA LEU A 86 -4.27 5.90 23.40
C LEU A 86 -4.48 4.39 23.13
N PHE A 87 -5.26 3.71 23.97
CA PHE A 87 -5.54 2.28 23.82
C PHE A 87 -6.41 1.98 22.58
N LEU A 88 -7.31 2.88 22.21
CA LEU A 88 -8.20 2.69 21.06
C LEU A 88 -7.52 2.95 19.71
N VAL A 89 -6.51 3.83 19.67
CA VAL A 89 -5.78 4.15 18.43
C VAL A 89 -4.66 3.14 18.13
N LEU A 90 -4.09 2.49 19.16
CA LEU A 90 -2.93 1.62 19.01
C LEU A 90 -3.13 0.35 18.15
N PRO A 91 -4.25 -0.39 18.19
CA PRO A 91 -4.37 -1.63 17.43
C PRO A 91 -4.55 -1.42 15.92
N ILE A 92 -4.84 -0.20 15.45
CA ILE A 92 -5.15 0.06 14.04
C ILE A 92 -3.90 -0.08 13.14
N PHE A 93 -2.71 0.11 13.69
CA PHE A 93 -1.46 0.07 12.91
C PHE A 93 -0.83 -1.31 12.79
N LEU A 94 -1.37 -2.34 13.46
CA LEU A 94 -0.75 -3.67 13.49
C LEU A 94 -1.16 -4.58 12.33
N PHE A 95 -2.09 -4.16 11.46
CA PHE A 95 -2.41 -4.91 10.26
C PHE A 95 -1.52 -4.44 9.10
N ALA A 96 -0.44 -5.19 8.85
CA ALA A 96 0.37 -5.02 7.65
C ALA A 96 -0.52 -5.22 6.42
N SER A 97 -0.75 -4.15 5.66
CA SER A 97 -1.54 -4.21 4.43
C SER A 97 -0.83 -5.10 3.39
N PRO A 98 -1.56 -5.93 2.62
CA PRO A 98 -0.94 -6.78 1.63
C PRO A 98 -0.18 -5.96 0.58
N LEU A 99 0.95 -6.48 0.11
CA LEU A 99 1.72 -5.89 -0.98
C LEU A 99 0.94 -6.05 -2.29
N LYS A 100 0.60 -4.93 -2.93
CA LYS A 100 -0.23 -4.92 -4.15
C LYS A 100 0.60 -4.47 -5.34
N ALA A 101 0.60 -5.25 -6.41
CA ALA A 101 1.25 -4.86 -7.67
C ALA A 101 0.40 -5.25 -8.87
N VAL A 102 0.37 -4.37 -9.86
CA VAL A 102 -0.18 -4.64 -11.18
C VAL A 102 0.96 -4.64 -12.21
N PHE A 103 1.03 -5.74 -12.94
CA PHE A 103 2.05 -6.10 -13.90
C PHE A 103 1.48 -5.87 -15.29
N ASP A 104 1.98 -4.85 -15.97
CA ASP A 104 1.42 -4.44 -17.25
C ASP A 104 2.18 -5.05 -18.40
N CYS A 105 1.55 -6.00 -19.11
CA CYS A 105 2.12 -6.67 -20.27
C CYS A 105 1.63 -6.01 -21.56
N ALA A 106 2.51 -5.22 -22.18
CA ALA A 106 2.25 -4.50 -23.42
C ALA A 106 3.15 -4.96 -24.59
N VAL A 107 4.29 -5.57 -24.29
CA VAL A 107 5.32 -6.02 -25.26
C VAL A 107 4.90 -7.32 -25.96
N GLY A 108 5.29 -7.49 -27.23
CA GLY A 108 4.96 -8.67 -28.06
C GLY A 108 6.05 -9.73 -28.18
N ASP A 109 7.22 -9.51 -27.56
CA ASP A 109 8.34 -10.45 -27.53
C ASP A 109 8.04 -11.60 -26.55
N LEU A 110 7.90 -12.81 -27.08
CA LEU A 110 7.48 -13.97 -26.30
C LEU A 110 8.54 -14.43 -25.28
N ASP A 111 9.82 -14.29 -25.59
CA ASP A 111 10.89 -14.70 -24.68
C ASP A 111 10.98 -13.72 -23.50
N TRP A 112 10.81 -12.42 -23.78
CA TRP A 112 10.71 -11.38 -22.77
C TRP A 112 9.50 -11.56 -21.86
N ILE A 113 8.32 -11.84 -22.43
CA ILE A 113 7.10 -12.12 -21.64
C ILE A 113 7.36 -13.32 -20.72
N SER A 114 7.89 -14.42 -21.26
CA SER A 114 8.19 -15.62 -20.46
C SER A 114 9.17 -15.35 -19.32
N LEU A 115 10.23 -14.58 -19.59
CA LEU A 115 11.19 -14.15 -18.57
C LEU A 115 10.50 -13.33 -17.47
N ARG A 116 9.67 -12.36 -17.83
CA ARG A 116 8.95 -11.50 -16.89
C ARG A 116 7.97 -12.28 -16.02
N LEU A 117 7.23 -13.23 -16.60
CA LEU A 117 6.36 -14.13 -15.83
C LEU A 117 7.15 -15.00 -14.85
N SER A 118 8.35 -15.46 -15.22
CA SER A 118 9.21 -16.21 -14.31
C SER A 118 9.68 -15.38 -13.11
N LEU A 119 9.93 -14.07 -13.32
CA LEU A 119 10.30 -13.15 -12.24
C LEU A 119 9.11 -12.87 -11.32
N ILE A 120 7.90 -12.69 -11.85
CA ILE A 120 6.67 -12.53 -11.04
C ILE A 120 6.44 -13.76 -10.16
N LYS A 121 6.60 -14.97 -10.73
CA LYS A 121 6.51 -16.23 -9.97
C LYS A 121 7.51 -16.25 -8.83
N LYS A 122 8.78 -15.95 -9.11
CA LYS A 122 9.84 -15.93 -8.10
C LYS A 122 9.58 -14.88 -7.00
N THR A 123 9.07 -13.70 -7.37
CA THR A 123 8.67 -12.69 -6.38
C THR A 123 7.53 -13.20 -5.50
N ALA A 124 6.51 -13.83 -6.07
CA ALA A 124 5.42 -14.42 -5.29
C ALA A 124 5.91 -15.52 -4.34
N GLU A 125 6.81 -16.41 -4.80
CA GLU A 125 7.45 -17.43 -3.96
C GLU A 125 8.17 -16.81 -2.76
N GLN A 126 9.01 -15.80 -2.99
CA GLN A 126 9.75 -15.13 -1.92
C GLN A 126 8.81 -14.46 -0.90
N LEU A 127 7.73 -13.83 -1.35
CA LEU A 127 6.75 -13.24 -0.44
C LEU A 127 6.03 -14.30 0.40
N MET A 128 5.72 -15.46 -0.17
CA MET A 128 5.14 -16.59 0.57
C MET A 128 6.11 -17.15 1.61
N GLU A 129 7.38 -17.36 1.22
CA GLU A 129 8.45 -17.82 2.12
C GLU A 129 8.68 -16.86 3.30
N GLU A 130 8.56 -15.56 3.06
CA GLU A 130 8.67 -14.51 4.08
C GLU A 130 7.39 -14.30 4.91
N GLY A 131 6.32 -15.05 4.64
CA GLY A 131 5.03 -14.90 5.32
C GLY A 131 4.32 -13.57 5.03
N LYS A 132 4.67 -12.90 3.93
CA LYS A 132 4.09 -11.61 3.53
C LYS A 132 2.86 -11.85 2.67
N SER A 133 1.76 -11.19 3.03
CA SER A 133 0.56 -11.18 2.21
C SER A 133 0.75 -10.28 0.97
N TYR A 134 0.24 -10.73 -0.17
CA TYR A 134 0.32 -9.98 -1.43
C TYR A 134 -0.95 -10.15 -2.26
N ARG A 135 -1.11 -9.28 -3.26
CA ARG A 135 -2.13 -9.37 -4.29
C ARG A 135 -1.57 -8.85 -5.61
N PHE A 136 -1.40 -9.77 -6.55
CA PHE A 136 -0.86 -9.45 -7.87
C PHE A 136 -1.92 -9.58 -8.95
N VAL A 137 -1.83 -8.69 -9.94
CA VAL A 137 -2.67 -8.71 -11.14
C VAL A 137 -1.76 -8.53 -12.34
N ILE A 138 -1.96 -9.30 -13.40
CA ILE A 138 -1.33 -9.11 -14.70
C ILE A 138 -2.37 -8.60 -15.67
N THR A 139 -2.11 -7.45 -16.29
CA THR A 139 -2.93 -6.91 -17.38
C THR A 139 -2.26 -7.21 -18.71
N ILE A 140 -3.00 -7.79 -19.66
CA ILE A 140 -2.50 -8.20 -20.97
C ILE A 140 -3.22 -7.37 -22.03
N HIS A 141 -2.45 -6.58 -22.79
CA HIS A 141 -2.98 -5.75 -23.87
C HIS A 141 -1.94 -5.49 -24.96
N SER A 142 -2.27 -4.60 -25.91
CA SER A 142 -1.36 -4.19 -26.99
C SER A 142 -0.78 -5.39 -27.73
N HIS A 143 0.55 -5.50 -27.87
CA HIS A 143 1.22 -6.58 -28.60
C HIS A 143 1.33 -7.87 -27.79
N CYS A 144 1.16 -7.80 -26.46
CA CYS A 144 1.15 -8.97 -25.58
C CYS A 144 -0.12 -9.83 -25.78
N ILE A 145 -1.19 -9.28 -26.38
CA ILE A 145 -2.50 -9.92 -26.44
C ILE A 145 -2.54 -11.30 -27.11
N LYS A 146 -1.60 -11.60 -28.02
CA LYS A 146 -1.56 -12.91 -28.70
C LYS A 146 -1.34 -14.08 -27.74
N VAL A 147 -0.73 -13.85 -26.58
CA VAL A 147 -0.44 -14.93 -25.62
C VAL A 147 -1.70 -15.51 -24.97
N VAL A 148 -2.83 -14.79 -25.02
CA VAL A 148 -4.11 -15.26 -24.49
C VAL A 148 -5.03 -15.85 -25.57
N ASP A 149 -4.55 -16.03 -26.80
CA ASP A 149 -5.37 -16.69 -27.82
C ASP A 149 -5.47 -18.20 -27.57
N ALA A 150 -6.70 -18.71 -27.44
CA ALA A 150 -6.92 -20.14 -27.30
C ALA A 150 -6.87 -20.89 -28.66
N ASP A 151 -6.99 -20.19 -29.79
CA ASP A 151 -6.85 -20.78 -31.12
C ASP A 151 -5.40 -20.71 -31.60
N LEU A 152 -4.61 -21.69 -31.18
CA LEU A 152 -3.18 -21.73 -31.46
C LEU A 152 -2.84 -22.23 -32.87
N LYS A 153 -3.81 -22.72 -33.64
CA LYS A 153 -3.58 -23.30 -34.98
C LYS A 153 -3.10 -22.29 -36.00
N LYS A 154 -3.34 -21.00 -35.76
CA LYS A 154 -2.96 -19.91 -36.66
C LYS A 154 -1.50 -19.45 -36.54
N PHE A 155 -0.77 -19.92 -35.52
CA PHE A 155 0.62 -19.54 -35.31
C PHE A 155 1.56 -20.60 -35.88
N PRO A 156 2.74 -20.20 -36.42
CA PRO A 156 3.81 -21.14 -36.75
C PRO A 156 4.19 -21.99 -35.54
N GLU A 157 4.70 -23.20 -35.78
CA GLU A 157 4.99 -24.15 -34.69
C GLU A 157 5.94 -23.59 -33.61
N SER A 158 7.00 -22.88 -34.03
CA SER A 158 7.96 -22.26 -33.12
C SER A 158 7.33 -21.20 -32.21
N GLU A 159 6.39 -20.41 -32.75
CA GLU A 159 5.67 -19.38 -32.00
C GLU A 159 4.61 -20.00 -31.09
N ARG A 160 3.85 -20.99 -31.60
CA ARG A 160 2.85 -21.75 -30.84
C ARG A 160 3.43 -22.34 -29.56
N ARG A 161 4.59 -23.00 -29.64
CA ARG A 161 5.27 -23.60 -28.45
C ARG A 161 5.58 -22.55 -27.38
N LYS A 162 5.98 -21.34 -27.79
CA LYS A 162 6.24 -20.23 -26.85
C LYS A 162 4.96 -19.70 -26.23
N ILE A 163 3.88 -19.57 -27.01
CA ILE A 163 2.56 -19.17 -26.49
C ILE A 163 2.05 -20.21 -25.49
N GLU A 164 2.16 -21.51 -25.79
CA GLU A 164 1.78 -22.60 -24.87
C GLU A 164 2.56 -22.54 -23.55
N LEU A 165 3.87 -22.28 -23.61
CA LEU A 165 4.70 -22.09 -22.42
C LEU A 165 4.21 -20.89 -21.58
N ILE A 166 3.94 -19.75 -22.21
CA ILE A 166 3.43 -18.55 -21.53
C ILE A 166 2.04 -18.81 -20.92
N GLN A 167 1.16 -19.51 -21.63
CA GLN A 167 -0.16 -19.88 -21.10
C GLN A 167 -0.02 -20.80 -19.88
N SER A 168 0.92 -21.74 -19.89
CA SER A 168 1.25 -22.60 -18.75
C SER A 168 1.78 -21.80 -17.55
N GLN A 169 2.65 -20.80 -17.79
CA GLN A 169 3.14 -19.89 -16.75
C GLN A 169 2.01 -19.04 -16.16
N LEU A 170 1.15 -18.44 -16.99
CA LEU A 170 -0.01 -17.66 -16.54
C LEU A 170 -0.99 -18.52 -15.73
N LYS A 171 -1.27 -19.75 -16.18
CA LYS A 171 -2.09 -20.70 -15.45
C LYS A 171 -1.50 -21.02 -14.08
N THR A 172 -0.19 -21.29 -14.03
CA THR A 172 0.54 -21.55 -12.78
C THR A 172 0.44 -20.36 -11.83
N LEU A 173 0.65 -19.13 -12.34
CA LEU A 173 0.51 -17.90 -11.56
C LEU A 173 -0.89 -17.73 -10.98
N LYS A 174 -1.94 -18.03 -11.77
CA LYS A 174 -3.33 -17.97 -11.30
C LYS A 174 -3.63 -19.03 -10.24
N GLU A 175 -3.30 -20.28 -10.50
CA GLU A 175 -3.73 -21.43 -9.69
C GLU A 175 -2.88 -21.61 -8.43
N MET A 176 -1.56 -21.42 -8.52
CA MET A 176 -0.62 -21.69 -7.41
C MET A 176 -0.27 -20.44 -6.61
N TYR A 177 -0.33 -19.25 -7.23
CA TYR A 177 0.11 -17.98 -6.62
C TYR A 177 -1.01 -16.94 -6.53
N SER A 178 -2.26 -17.32 -6.86
CA SER A 178 -3.43 -16.44 -6.79
C SER A 178 -3.26 -15.11 -7.54
N VAL A 179 -2.48 -15.10 -8.63
CA VAL A 179 -2.28 -13.91 -9.48
C VAL A 179 -3.43 -13.80 -10.47
N ASP A 180 -4.17 -12.69 -10.44
CA ASP A 180 -5.25 -12.46 -11.39
C ASP A 180 -4.69 -12.13 -12.78
N VAL A 181 -5.23 -12.75 -13.84
CA VAL A 181 -4.81 -12.49 -15.23
C VAL A 181 -5.98 -11.87 -15.98
N LYS A 182 -5.79 -10.64 -16.47
CA LYS A 182 -6.84 -9.84 -17.12
C LYS A 182 -6.44 -9.46 -18.55
N ALA A 183 -7.25 -9.80 -19.55
CA ALA A 183 -7.02 -9.47 -20.96
C ALA A 183 -7.94 -8.35 -21.45
N CYS A 184 -7.38 -7.41 -22.22
CA CYS A 184 -8.11 -6.27 -22.76
C CYS A 184 -8.99 -6.64 -23.96
N GLN A 185 -10.30 -6.44 -23.87
CA GLN A 185 -11.25 -6.71 -24.96
C GLN A 185 -10.93 -5.87 -26.22
N ILE A 186 -10.52 -4.61 -26.07
CA ILE A 186 -10.12 -3.76 -27.22
C ILE A 186 -8.92 -4.40 -27.95
N ALA A 187 -7.94 -4.91 -27.22
CA ALA A 187 -6.78 -5.57 -27.81
C ALA A 187 -7.17 -6.91 -28.45
N MET A 188 -8.06 -7.69 -27.81
CA MET A 188 -8.59 -8.93 -28.36
C MET A 188 -9.30 -8.70 -29.70
N ASN A 189 -10.13 -7.67 -29.78
CA ASN A 189 -10.84 -7.29 -31.00
C ASN A 189 -9.85 -6.95 -32.13
N ARG A 190 -8.79 -6.17 -31.83
CA ARG A 190 -7.72 -5.86 -32.80
C ARG A 190 -6.96 -7.11 -33.25
N GLY A 191 -6.67 -8.02 -32.32
CA GLY A 191 -6.00 -9.30 -32.59
C GLY A 191 -6.91 -10.39 -33.19
N LYS A 192 -8.20 -10.09 -33.41
CA LYS A 192 -9.25 -11.01 -33.85
C LYS A 192 -9.33 -12.29 -32.98
N ILE A 193 -9.08 -12.15 -31.68
CA ILE A 193 -9.11 -13.23 -30.70
C ILE A 193 -10.55 -13.42 -30.23
N LYS A 194 -11.12 -14.61 -30.47
CA LYS A 194 -12.51 -14.95 -30.11
C LYS A 194 -12.62 -15.72 -28.80
N LYS A 195 -11.57 -16.45 -28.42
CA LYS A 195 -11.56 -17.34 -27.26
C LYS A 195 -10.25 -17.16 -26.50
N VAL A 196 -10.35 -17.10 -25.18
CA VAL A 196 -9.22 -17.05 -24.25
C VAL A 196 -9.24 -18.29 -23.35
N PRO A 197 -8.10 -18.70 -22.76
CA PRO A 197 -8.08 -19.71 -21.71
C PRO A 197 -9.00 -19.31 -20.53
N PRO A 198 -9.66 -20.29 -19.86
CA PRO A 198 -10.67 -20.00 -18.83
C PRO A 198 -10.12 -19.31 -17.57
N PHE A 199 -8.81 -19.36 -17.33
CA PHE A 199 -8.16 -18.68 -16.21
C PHE A 199 -7.92 -17.18 -16.47
N VAL A 200 -8.19 -16.71 -17.69
CA VAL A 200 -8.04 -15.31 -18.10
C VAL A 200 -9.40 -14.60 -18.02
N GLU A 201 -9.47 -13.53 -17.24
CA GLU A 201 -10.64 -12.67 -17.18
C GLU A 201 -10.56 -11.62 -18.30
N THR A 202 -11.61 -11.47 -19.11
CA THR A 202 -11.65 -10.40 -20.10
C THR A 202 -12.22 -9.12 -19.49
N VAL A 203 -11.51 -8.01 -19.63
CA VAL A 203 -11.93 -6.68 -19.19
C VAL A 203 -12.18 -5.75 -20.38
N PRO A 204 -13.15 -4.82 -20.32
CA PRO A 204 -13.45 -3.94 -21.45
C PRO A 204 -12.25 -3.10 -21.91
N ASN A 205 -11.50 -2.55 -20.96
CA ASN A 205 -10.31 -1.72 -21.22
C ASN A 205 -9.27 -1.89 -20.11
N SER A 206 -8.09 -2.42 -20.45
CA SER A 206 -6.99 -2.60 -19.49
C SER A 206 -6.46 -1.28 -18.93
N TRP A 207 -6.50 -0.18 -19.68
CA TRP A 207 -6.03 1.12 -19.18
C TRP A 207 -6.90 1.64 -18.03
N ILE A 208 -8.23 1.50 -18.15
CA ILE A 208 -9.15 1.84 -17.05
C ILE A 208 -8.89 0.90 -15.86
N THR A 209 -8.70 -0.39 -16.10
CA THR A 209 -8.37 -1.37 -15.05
C THR A 209 -7.07 -1.01 -14.32
N LEU A 210 -6.02 -0.60 -15.06
CA LEU A 210 -4.76 -0.13 -14.49
C LEU A 210 -4.93 1.11 -13.62
N ILE A 211 -5.69 2.11 -14.08
CA ILE A 211 -5.97 3.33 -13.33
C ILE A 211 -6.73 2.99 -12.04
N GLU A 212 -7.76 2.15 -12.11
CA GLU A 212 -8.52 1.72 -10.94
C GLU A 212 -7.67 0.93 -9.94
N LEU A 213 -6.77 0.05 -10.41
CA LEU A 213 -5.87 -0.70 -9.55
C LEU A 213 -4.85 0.23 -8.87
N GLN A 214 -4.25 1.16 -9.60
CA GLN A 214 -3.35 2.15 -9.03
C GLN A 214 -4.06 3.01 -7.98
N ASN A 215 -5.29 3.47 -8.25
CA ASN A 215 -6.11 4.19 -7.26
C ASN A 215 -6.45 3.34 -6.02
N LYS A 216 -6.42 2.01 -6.11
CA LYS A 216 -6.57 1.05 -4.99
C LYS A 216 -5.26 0.71 -4.27
N GLY A 217 -4.18 1.43 -4.61
CA GLY A 217 -2.85 1.30 -4.01
C GLY A 217 -1.98 0.20 -4.60
N PHE A 218 -2.27 -0.27 -5.82
CA PHE A 218 -1.38 -1.20 -6.51
C PHE A 218 -0.17 -0.45 -7.08
N ALA A 219 1.04 -0.96 -6.83
CA ALA A 219 2.24 -0.51 -7.51
C ALA A 219 2.18 -0.91 -8.99
N PHE A 220 2.51 0.01 -9.89
CA PHE A 220 2.56 -0.25 -11.33
C PHE A 220 3.94 -0.77 -11.74
N VAL A 221 3.99 -1.89 -12.44
CA VAL A 221 5.22 -2.52 -12.94
C VAL A 221 5.08 -2.81 -14.44
N PRO A 222 5.67 -1.99 -15.33
CA PRO A 222 5.54 -2.15 -16.77
C PRO A 222 6.48 -3.22 -17.33
N PHE A 223 6.04 -3.98 -18.35
CA PHE A 223 6.89 -4.80 -19.22
C PHE A 223 6.25 -5.26 -20.54
#